data_AF-A0A0Q6G814-F1
#
_entry.id   AF-A0A0Q6G814-F1
#
_cell.length_a   1.000
_cell.length_b   1.000
_cell.length_c   1.000
_cell.angle_alpha   90.00
_cell.angle_beta   90.00
_cell.angle_gamma   90.00
#
_symmetry.space_group_name_H-M   'P 1'
#
loop_
_entity.id
_entity.type
_entity.pdbx_description
1 polymer ?
#
loop_
_entity_poly.entity_id
_entity_poly.type
_entity_poly.pdbx_seq_one_letter_code
_entity_poly.pdbx_strand_id
1 'polypeptide(L)'
;MDKTERLYAVAEELRRAGRTGTTGPRLARLFEVSERTIKRDVSALQQAGLPVWAQAGPGGGYVLDASATLPPVNFTPQQAVALAIALAALPPGSPFAVDAAAAQDKIWDALGPQARERASTLAARVWVDRGTGVPEARGGQPEALDAPASVSATASSSALLTTPATLRAVEQSLARHRVLALRYRDSGGTATSRHVEPVLLAHTGQAWYLIAWCRTREGVRWFRLDRVERADLTAEVYEPRPAEEAGEPPASARPVRHPAS
;
A
#
# COMPACT_ATOMS: atom_id res chain seq x y z
N MET A 1 30.67 -21.06 0.54
CA MET A 1 29.27 -20.90 0.93
C MET A 1 29.05 -21.62 2.25
N ASP A 2 28.55 -20.91 3.25
CA ASP A 2 28.22 -21.56 4.53
C ASP A 2 26.96 -22.45 4.40
N LYS A 3 26.64 -23.24 5.43
CA LYS A 3 25.48 -24.15 5.39
C LYS A 3 24.15 -23.40 5.34
N THR A 4 24.01 -22.29 6.06
CA THR A 4 22.78 -21.53 6.20
C THR A 4 22.47 -20.79 4.90
N GLU A 5 23.46 -20.13 4.32
CA GLU A 5 23.42 -19.54 2.97
C GLU A 5 22.99 -20.59 1.96
N ARG A 6 23.58 -21.80 2.00
CA ARG A 6 23.25 -22.86 1.06
C ARG A 6 21.83 -23.37 1.21
N LEU A 7 21.34 -23.56 2.43
CA LEU A 7 19.97 -23.97 2.69
C LEU A 7 18.97 -22.93 2.17
N TYR A 8 19.24 -21.65 2.39
CA TYR A 8 18.44 -20.56 1.85
C TYR A 8 18.44 -20.58 0.31
N ALA A 9 19.61 -20.69 -0.31
CA ALA A 9 19.72 -20.70 -1.76
C ALA A 9 19.05 -21.94 -2.41
N VAL A 10 19.17 -23.12 -1.79
CA VAL A 10 18.45 -24.32 -2.24
C VAL A 10 16.94 -24.13 -2.13
N ALA A 11 16.44 -23.54 -1.04
CA ALA A 11 15.03 -23.23 -0.89
C ALA A 11 14.54 -22.24 -1.96
N GLU A 12 15.31 -21.20 -2.26
CA GLU A 12 14.99 -20.22 -3.31
C GLU A 12 14.97 -20.84 -4.71
N GLU A 13 15.94 -21.69 -5.05
CA GLU A 13 15.95 -22.38 -6.34
C GLU A 13 14.75 -23.33 -6.48
N LEU A 14 14.38 -24.03 -5.40
CA LEU A 14 13.17 -24.87 -5.37
C LEU A 14 11.88 -24.06 -5.54
N ARG A 15 11.79 -22.88 -4.91
CA ARG A 15 10.66 -21.95 -5.09
C ARG A 15 10.60 -21.43 -6.52
N ARG A 16 11.74 -21.07 -7.11
CA ARG A 16 11.84 -20.58 -8.50
C ARG A 16 11.44 -21.65 -9.51
N ALA A 17 11.83 -22.91 -9.27
CA ALA A 17 11.43 -24.02 -10.10
C ALA A 17 9.92 -24.35 -9.98
N GLY A 18 9.31 -24.05 -8.83
CA GLY A 18 7.88 -24.26 -8.58
C GLY A 18 7.45 -25.70 -8.88
N ARG A 19 6.33 -25.87 -9.59
CA ARG A 19 5.78 -27.19 -9.97
C ARG A 19 6.68 -27.98 -10.94
N THR A 20 7.58 -27.31 -11.65
CA THR A 20 8.50 -27.99 -12.59
C THR A 20 9.62 -28.71 -11.86
N GLY A 21 9.96 -28.27 -10.65
CA GLY A 21 11.00 -28.87 -9.82
C GLY A 21 12.41 -28.77 -10.42
N THR A 22 13.37 -29.31 -9.69
CA THR A 22 14.78 -29.33 -10.12
C THR A 22 15.47 -30.59 -9.61
N THR A 23 16.43 -31.11 -10.35
CA THR A 23 17.06 -32.39 -10.02
C THR A 23 18.19 -32.23 -9.02
N GLY A 24 18.43 -33.25 -8.19
CA GLY A 24 19.59 -33.29 -7.28
C GLY A 24 20.93 -33.03 -7.98
N PRO A 25 21.23 -33.68 -9.13
CA PRO A 25 22.42 -33.38 -9.94
C PRO A 25 22.50 -31.93 -10.43
N ARG A 26 21.37 -31.30 -10.76
CA ARG A 26 21.34 -29.90 -11.20
C ARG A 26 21.66 -28.95 -10.04
N LEU A 27 21.04 -29.15 -8.88
CA LEU A 27 21.32 -28.38 -7.67
C LEU A 27 22.77 -28.54 -7.23
N ALA A 28 23.30 -29.77 -7.31
CA ALA A 28 24.69 -30.09 -6.98
C ALA A 28 25.66 -29.30 -7.85
N ARG A 29 25.43 -29.24 -9.17
CA ARG A 29 26.21 -28.41 -10.09
C ARG A 29 26.04 -26.91 -9.83
N LEU A 30 24.81 -26.45 -9.59
CA LEU A 30 24.51 -25.03 -9.40
C LEU A 30 25.20 -24.45 -8.16
N PHE A 31 25.23 -25.22 -7.07
CA PHE A 31 25.82 -24.79 -5.80
C PHE A 31 27.23 -25.35 -5.56
N GLU A 32 27.82 -25.99 -6.58
CA GLU A 32 29.18 -26.57 -6.54
C GLU A 32 29.40 -27.52 -5.34
N VAL A 33 28.41 -28.38 -5.06
CA VAL A 33 28.45 -29.36 -3.98
C VAL A 33 28.11 -30.77 -4.48
N SER A 34 28.36 -31.79 -3.64
CA SER A 34 27.96 -33.16 -3.97
C SER A 34 26.44 -33.35 -3.92
N GLU A 35 25.91 -34.30 -4.70
CA GLU A 35 24.50 -34.70 -4.61
C GLU A 35 24.11 -35.22 -3.22
N ARG A 36 25.06 -35.84 -2.50
CA ARG A 36 24.87 -36.26 -1.11
C ARG A 36 24.64 -35.06 -0.19
N THR A 37 25.32 -33.95 -0.44
CA THR A 37 25.11 -32.69 0.29
C THR A 37 23.72 -32.14 0.01
N ILE A 38 23.29 -32.09 -1.26
CA ILE A 38 21.93 -31.66 -1.62
C ILE A 38 20.87 -32.54 -0.96
N LYS A 39 21.02 -33.87 -0.98
CA LYS A 39 20.09 -34.79 -0.30
C LYS A 39 19.97 -34.48 1.19
N ARG A 40 21.09 -34.20 1.86
CA ARG A 40 21.11 -33.80 3.27
C ARG A 40 20.46 -32.44 3.51
N ASP A 41 20.74 -31.46 2.65
CA ASP A 41 20.19 -30.11 2.78
C ASP A 41 18.67 -30.10 2.54
N VAL A 42 18.19 -30.83 1.53
CA VAL A 42 16.74 -31.01 1.30
C VAL A 42 16.07 -31.69 2.50
N SER A 43 16.71 -32.72 3.08
CA SER A 43 16.18 -33.35 4.29
C SER A 43 16.14 -32.40 5.48
N ALA A 44 17.13 -31.52 5.64
CA ALA A 44 17.13 -30.49 6.67
C ALA A 44 16.01 -29.46 6.43
N LEU A 45 15.76 -29.06 5.19
CA LEU A 45 14.64 -28.17 4.83
C LEU A 45 13.28 -28.83 5.11
N GLN A 46 13.12 -30.12 4.81
CA GLN A 46 11.91 -30.88 5.14
C GLN A 46 11.67 -30.95 6.65
N GLN A 47 12.72 -31.22 7.44
CA GLN A 47 12.64 -31.23 8.91
C GLN A 47 12.31 -29.85 9.49
N ALA A 48 12.71 -28.77 8.80
CA ALA A 48 12.34 -27.40 9.15
C ALA A 48 10.92 -27.00 8.69
N GLY A 49 10.17 -27.91 8.07
CA GLY A 49 8.78 -27.69 7.67
C GLY A 49 8.59 -27.14 6.25
N LEU A 50 9.63 -27.09 5.41
CA LEU A 50 9.47 -26.73 4.00
C LEU A 50 8.83 -27.91 3.24
N PRO A 51 7.68 -27.72 2.54
CA PRO A 51 6.97 -28.81 1.86
C PRO A 51 7.64 -29.17 0.54
N VAL A 52 8.82 -29.79 0.63
CA VAL A 52 9.61 -30.28 -0.49
C VAL A 52 9.39 -31.78 -0.63
N TRP A 53 9.08 -32.24 -1.83
CA TRP A 53 8.89 -33.66 -2.14
C TRP A 53 9.88 -34.10 -3.22
N ALA A 54 10.25 -35.37 -3.20
CA ALA A 54 10.99 -35.98 -4.30
C ALA A 54 10.01 -36.68 -5.25
N GLN A 55 10.03 -36.33 -6.53
CA GLN A 55 9.27 -36.99 -7.58
C GLN A 55 10.18 -37.98 -8.32
N ALA A 56 9.79 -39.26 -8.36
CA ALA A 56 10.50 -40.31 -9.09
C ALA A 56 10.06 -40.38 -10.57
N GLY A 57 10.98 -40.76 -11.48
CA GLY A 57 10.72 -40.99 -12.92
C GLY A 57 11.69 -40.27 -13.87
N PRO A 58 11.57 -40.46 -15.19
CA PRO A 58 12.35 -39.72 -16.19
C PRO A 58 12.04 -38.22 -16.09
N GLY A 59 13.04 -37.41 -15.70
CA GLY A 59 12.84 -35.99 -15.35
C GLY A 59 12.48 -35.71 -13.89
N GLY A 60 12.54 -36.72 -13.02
CA GLY A 60 12.29 -36.60 -11.58
C GLY A 60 13.29 -35.71 -10.84
N GLY A 61 12.87 -35.15 -9.70
CA GLY A 61 13.62 -34.16 -8.94
C GLY A 61 12.90 -33.72 -7.67
N TYR A 62 13.40 -32.67 -7.05
CA TYR A 62 12.79 -32.03 -5.90
C TYR A 62 11.79 -30.97 -6.37
N VAL A 63 10.58 -31.02 -5.81
CA VAL A 63 9.48 -30.11 -6.12
C VAL A 63 9.01 -29.49 -4.82
N LEU A 64 8.77 -28.18 -4.83
CA LEU A 64 8.11 -27.50 -3.72
C LEU A 64 6.61 -27.48 -3.97
N ASP A 65 5.81 -27.81 -2.96
CA ASP A 65 4.36 -27.71 -3.09
C ASP A 65 3.93 -26.25 -3.32
N ALA A 66 3.61 -25.94 -4.58
CA ALA A 66 3.15 -24.61 -4.96
C ALA A 66 1.77 -24.25 -4.37
N SER A 67 1.04 -25.21 -3.81
CA SER A 67 -0.27 -24.95 -3.18
C SER A 67 -0.19 -24.51 -1.72
N ALA A 68 0.96 -24.73 -1.05
CA ALA A 68 1.10 -24.47 0.38
C ALA A 68 1.76 -23.12 0.71
N THR A 69 2.39 -22.46 -0.26
CA THR A 69 3.06 -21.17 -0.05
C THR A 69 2.99 -20.30 -1.28
N LEU A 70 2.75 -19.00 -1.09
CA LEU A 70 3.03 -18.02 -2.15
C LEU A 70 4.54 -18.05 -2.43
N PRO A 71 4.96 -17.96 -3.70
CA PRO A 71 6.36 -17.64 -4.02
C PRO A 71 6.81 -16.39 -3.26
N PRO A 72 8.13 -16.17 -3.07
CA PRO A 72 8.63 -14.99 -2.37
C PRO A 72 8.10 -13.72 -3.04
N VAL A 73 7.20 -13.01 -2.35
CA VAL A 73 6.59 -11.76 -2.80
C VAL A 73 7.12 -10.63 -1.94
N ASN A 74 7.78 -9.66 -2.57
CA ASN A 74 8.22 -8.45 -1.89
C ASN A 74 7.13 -7.39 -1.97
N PHE A 75 6.78 -6.81 -0.82
CA PHE A 75 5.87 -5.67 -0.75
C PHE A 75 6.65 -4.40 -0.41
N THR A 76 6.35 -3.34 -1.16
CA THR A 76 6.74 -1.98 -0.78
C THR A 76 5.77 -1.45 0.28
N PRO A 77 6.21 -0.50 1.12
CA PRO A 77 5.31 0.16 2.08
C PRO A 77 4.03 0.70 1.42
N GLN A 78 4.17 1.32 0.24
CA GLN A 78 3.07 1.89 -0.51
C GLN A 78 2.08 0.84 -1.01
N GLN A 79 2.53 -0.35 -1.42
CA GLN A 79 1.64 -1.44 -1.80
C GLN A 79 0.84 -1.97 -0.60
N ALA A 80 1.48 -2.09 0.57
CA ALA A 80 0.79 -2.51 1.79
C ALA A 80 -0.27 -1.50 2.23
N VAL A 81 0.04 -0.20 2.14
CA VAL A 81 -0.93 0.88 2.42
C VAL A 81 -2.07 0.88 1.39
N ALA A 82 -1.77 0.71 0.10
CA ALA A 82 -2.80 0.64 -0.95
C ALA A 82 -3.81 -0.49 -0.70
N LEU A 83 -3.32 -1.68 -0.32
CA LEU A 83 -4.20 -2.79 0.02
C LEU A 83 -5.00 -2.51 1.30
N ALA A 84 -4.39 -1.82 2.28
CA ALA A 84 -5.07 -1.41 3.48
C ALA A 84 -6.21 -0.40 3.22
N ILE A 85 -6.00 0.56 2.30
CA ILE A 85 -7.03 1.48 1.83
C ILE A 85 -8.19 0.70 1.19
N ALA A 86 -7.87 -0.24 0.30
CA ALA A 86 -8.88 -1.04 -0.39
C ALA A 86 -9.75 -1.84 0.60
N LEU A 87 -9.13 -2.44 1.61
CA LEU A 87 -9.84 -3.18 2.66
C LEU A 87 -10.66 -2.27 3.57
N ALA A 88 -10.14 -1.08 3.92
CA ALA A 88 -10.86 -0.11 4.74
C ALA A 88 -12.09 0.47 4.02
N ALA A 89 -12.09 0.47 2.69
CA ALA A 89 -13.20 0.93 1.87
C ALA A 89 -14.29 -0.14 1.64
N LEU A 90 -14.08 -1.39 2.08
CA LEU A 90 -15.10 -2.42 1.98
C LEU A 90 -16.27 -2.13 2.93
N PRO A 91 -17.53 -2.31 2.47
CA PRO A 91 -18.69 -2.20 3.36
C PRO A 91 -18.59 -3.16 4.55
N PRO A 92 -19.06 -2.77 5.74
CA PRO A 92 -19.18 -3.68 6.88
C PRO A 92 -20.00 -4.92 6.52
N GLY A 93 -19.56 -6.08 7.00
CA GLY A 93 -20.23 -7.36 6.70
C GLY A 93 -19.96 -7.91 5.29
N SER A 94 -19.02 -7.33 4.54
CA SER A 94 -18.58 -7.89 3.26
C SER A 94 -18.14 -9.36 3.42
N PRO A 95 -18.52 -10.27 2.50
CA PRO A 95 -18.01 -11.63 2.48
C PRO A 95 -16.49 -11.67 2.50
N PHE A 96 -15.92 -12.67 3.20
CA PHE A 96 -14.47 -12.86 3.36
C PHE A 96 -13.74 -11.74 4.12
N ALA A 97 -14.44 -10.80 4.80
CA ALA A 97 -13.78 -9.73 5.57
C ALA A 97 -12.80 -10.25 6.63
N VAL A 98 -13.09 -11.42 7.23
CA VAL A 98 -12.20 -12.09 8.20
C VAL A 98 -10.90 -12.55 7.53
N ASP A 99 -11.00 -13.25 6.40
CA ASP A 99 -9.84 -13.73 5.64
C ASP A 99 -9.03 -12.56 5.07
N ALA A 100 -9.71 -11.49 4.67
CA ALA A 100 -9.08 -10.29 4.16
C ALA A 100 -8.26 -9.55 5.23
N ALA A 101 -8.76 -9.49 6.47
CA ALA A 101 -8.01 -8.97 7.61
C ALA A 101 -6.77 -9.83 7.91
N ALA A 102 -6.93 -11.16 7.95
CA ALA A 102 -5.79 -12.08 8.16
C ALA A 102 -4.74 -11.99 7.03
N ALA A 103 -5.17 -11.82 5.78
CA ALA A 103 -4.27 -11.60 4.64
C ALA A 103 -3.51 -10.28 4.78
N GLN A 104 -4.18 -9.22 5.25
CA GLN A 104 -3.53 -7.95 5.52
C GLN A 104 -2.42 -8.10 6.58
N ASP A 105 -2.68 -8.77 7.69
CA ASP A 105 -1.68 -8.96 8.74
C ASP A 105 -0.45 -9.71 8.20
N LYS A 106 -0.65 -10.78 7.42
CA LYS A 106 0.45 -11.50 6.76
C LYS A 106 1.30 -10.60 5.85
N ILE A 107 0.66 -9.70 5.10
CA ILE A 107 1.37 -8.76 4.21
C ILE A 107 2.19 -7.75 5.02
N TRP A 108 1.66 -7.27 6.14
CA TRP A 108 2.37 -6.35 7.03
C TRP A 108 3.51 -7.05 7.78
N ASP A 109 3.37 -8.34 8.10
CA ASP A 109 4.41 -9.16 8.71
C ASP A 109 5.51 -9.53 7.72
N ALA A 110 5.20 -9.60 6.42
CA ALA A 110 6.21 -9.75 5.37
C ALA A 110 7.07 -8.49 5.16
N LEU A 111 6.66 -7.33 5.69
CA LEU A 111 7.49 -6.12 5.68
C LEU A 111 8.59 -6.21 6.73
N GLY A 112 9.83 -5.95 6.33
CA GLY A 112 10.92 -5.73 7.30
C GLY A 112 10.67 -4.52 8.20
N PRO A 113 11.35 -4.40 9.36
CA PRO A 113 11.04 -3.39 10.39
C PRO A 113 10.94 -1.96 9.86
N GLN A 114 11.92 -1.52 9.07
CA GLN A 114 11.95 -0.17 8.50
C GLN A 114 10.84 0.06 7.46
N ALA A 115 10.48 -0.97 6.69
CA ALA A 115 9.40 -0.87 5.71
C ALA A 115 8.04 -0.81 6.39
N ARG A 116 7.86 -1.57 7.48
CA ARG A 116 6.66 -1.55 8.32
C ARG A 116 6.47 -0.20 9.00
N GLU A 117 7.53 0.39 9.54
CA GLU A 117 7.47 1.74 10.15
C GLU A 117 7.03 2.79 9.12
N ARG A 118 7.67 2.82 7.94
CA ARG A 118 7.28 3.71 6.84
C ARG A 118 5.83 3.50 6.41
N ALA A 119 5.38 2.24 6.34
CA ALA A 119 3.99 1.92 5.99
C ALA A 119 3.01 2.43 7.06
N SER A 120 3.33 2.26 8.35
CA SER A 120 2.54 2.78 9.47
C SER A 120 2.42 4.30 9.43
N THR A 121 3.53 5.02 9.23
CA THR A 121 3.53 6.49 9.12
C THR A 121 2.65 6.96 7.96
N LEU A 122 2.76 6.30 6.80
CA LEU A 122 1.94 6.64 5.64
C LEU A 122 0.46 6.29 5.85
N ALA A 123 0.15 5.12 6.42
CA ALA A 123 -1.23 4.69 6.70
C ALA A 123 -1.95 5.60 7.70
N ALA A 124 -1.23 6.14 8.70
CA ALA A 124 -1.78 7.10 9.66
C ALA A 124 -2.20 8.42 8.99
N ARG A 125 -1.57 8.77 7.84
CA ARG A 125 -1.91 9.93 7.00
C ARG A 125 -2.95 9.61 5.93
N VAL A 126 -3.63 8.47 5.99
CA VAL A 126 -4.74 8.15 5.09
C VAL A 126 -5.99 7.84 5.89
N TRP A 127 -7.05 8.61 5.64
CA TRP A 127 -8.36 8.47 6.25
C TRP A 127 -9.35 7.93 5.23
N VAL A 128 -10.14 6.94 5.63
CA VAL A 128 -11.22 6.39 4.80
C VAL A 128 -12.51 6.40 5.61
N ASP A 129 -13.53 7.04 5.05
CA ASP A 129 -14.88 7.04 5.60
C ASP A 129 -15.56 5.68 5.32
N ARG A 130 -15.97 4.99 6.37
CA ARG A 130 -16.62 3.66 6.29
C ARG A 130 -18.14 3.71 6.15
N GLY A 131 -18.75 4.89 6.07
CA GLY A 131 -20.18 5.04 5.78
C GLY A 131 -21.14 4.45 6.82
N THR A 132 -20.69 4.20 8.06
CA THR A 132 -21.53 3.58 9.13
C THR A 132 -22.30 4.57 10.00
N GLY A 133 -22.33 5.86 9.65
CA GLY A 133 -23.15 6.85 10.37
C GLY A 133 -24.46 7.11 9.65
N VAL A 134 -25.59 6.89 10.32
CA VAL A 134 -26.82 7.63 10.02
C VAL A 134 -26.46 9.12 10.03
N PRO A 135 -26.94 9.96 9.09
CA PRO A 135 -26.58 11.37 9.06
C PRO A 135 -27.29 12.10 10.20
N GLU A 136 -26.74 12.03 11.41
CA GLU A 136 -27.07 12.97 12.48
C GLU A 136 -26.29 14.26 12.23
N ALA A 137 -27.01 15.21 11.63
CA ALA A 137 -26.61 16.60 11.57
C ALA A 137 -26.42 17.16 12.99
N ARG A 138 -25.17 17.44 13.38
CA ARG A 138 -24.77 18.49 14.35
C ARG A 138 -23.24 18.52 14.49
N GLY A 139 -22.64 19.66 14.15
CA GLY A 139 -21.21 19.95 14.30
C GLY A 139 -20.58 20.31 12.95
N GLY A 140 -20.16 21.57 12.78
CA GLY A 140 -19.87 22.19 11.49
C GLY A 140 -18.86 21.45 10.62
N GLN A 141 -19.25 21.21 9.36
CA GLN A 141 -18.30 20.90 8.29
C GLN A 141 -17.28 22.05 8.21
N PRO A 142 -15.95 21.79 8.24
CA PRO A 142 -14.99 22.85 7.94
C PRO A 142 -15.23 23.29 6.50
N GLU A 143 -15.44 24.60 6.30
CA GLU A 143 -15.64 25.24 5.00
C GLU A 143 -14.49 24.90 4.05
N ALA A 144 -14.63 23.79 3.33
CA ALA A 144 -13.84 23.50 2.16
C ALA A 144 -14.04 24.67 1.21
N LEU A 145 -12.95 25.34 0.84
CA LEU A 145 -13.04 26.26 -0.28
C LEU A 145 -13.44 25.43 -1.50
N ASP A 146 -14.67 25.67 -1.94
CA ASP A 146 -15.37 25.02 -3.05
C ASP A 146 -16.04 23.66 -2.80
N ALA A 147 -16.91 23.56 -1.79
CA ALA A 147 -17.98 22.56 -1.76
C ALA A 147 -19.20 23.04 -2.60
N PRO A 148 -19.43 22.54 -3.83
CA PRO A 148 -20.69 22.81 -4.52
C PRO A 148 -21.81 21.96 -3.92
N ALA A 149 -23.00 22.54 -3.87
CA ALA A 149 -24.26 21.85 -3.63
C ALA A 149 -24.37 20.62 -4.56
N SER A 150 -24.87 19.53 -3.99
CA SER A 150 -25.25 18.29 -4.66
C SER A 150 -25.98 18.56 -5.98
N VAL A 151 -25.34 18.17 -7.09
CA VAL A 151 -26.01 18.02 -8.38
C VAL A 151 -25.95 16.56 -8.79
N SER A 152 -27.14 16.06 -9.13
CA SER A 152 -27.50 14.68 -9.44
C SER A 152 -26.52 13.98 -10.39
N ALA A 153 -26.14 12.76 -10.00
CA ALA A 153 -25.27 11.88 -10.77
C ALA A 153 -26.05 11.18 -11.89
N THR A 154 -25.98 11.76 -13.09
CA THR A 154 -26.18 11.04 -14.35
C THR A 154 -25.32 11.69 -15.44
N ALA A 155 -24.01 11.41 -15.43
CA ALA A 155 -23.15 11.58 -16.61
C ALA A 155 -21.79 10.86 -16.44
N SER A 156 -21.56 9.86 -17.30
CA SER A 156 -20.29 9.36 -17.85
C SER A 156 -19.03 9.27 -16.97
N SER A 157 -18.76 8.03 -16.58
CA SER A 157 -17.61 7.51 -15.81
C SER A 157 -16.26 7.48 -16.56
N SER A 158 -15.93 8.46 -17.41
CA SER A 158 -14.68 8.40 -18.23
C SER A 158 -13.81 9.67 -18.24
N ALA A 159 -14.16 10.75 -17.55
CA ALA A 159 -13.55 12.07 -17.83
C ALA A 159 -12.61 12.67 -16.76
N LEU A 160 -12.36 12.06 -15.59
CA LEU A 160 -11.50 12.66 -14.54
C LEU A 160 -10.72 11.62 -13.72
N LEU A 161 -9.96 10.74 -14.37
CA LEU A 161 -9.02 9.90 -13.64
C LEU A 161 -7.80 10.75 -13.26
N THR A 162 -7.59 10.99 -11.97
CA THR A 162 -6.33 11.55 -11.47
C THR A 162 -5.17 10.74 -12.06
N THR A 163 -4.23 11.41 -12.75
CA THR A 163 -3.17 10.69 -13.45
C THR A 163 -2.29 9.91 -12.47
N PRO A 164 -1.73 8.76 -12.86
CA PRO A 164 -0.79 8.02 -12.02
C PRO A 164 0.41 8.88 -11.58
N ALA A 165 0.87 9.80 -12.42
CA ALA A 165 1.94 10.73 -12.09
C ALA A 165 1.55 11.67 -10.92
N THR A 166 0.34 12.24 -10.97
CA THR A 166 -0.21 13.07 -9.88
C THR A 166 -0.28 12.28 -8.57
N LEU A 167 -0.86 11.06 -8.61
CA LEU A 167 -0.96 10.21 -7.42
C LEU A 167 0.41 9.88 -6.83
N ARG A 168 1.38 9.50 -7.68
CA ARG A 168 2.75 9.24 -7.25
C ARG A 168 3.42 10.46 -6.63
N ALA A 169 3.23 11.66 -7.18
CA ALA A 169 3.79 12.89 -6.61
C ALA A 169 3.23 13.18 -5.22
N VAL A 170 1.92 13.00 -5.03
CA VAL A 170 1.24 13.16 -3.73
C VAL A 170 1.74 12.12 -2.71
N GLU A 171 1.79 10.84 -3.10
CA GLU A 171 2.31 9.75 -2.26
C GLU A 171 3.76 10.01 -1.82
N GLN A 172 4.62 10.43 -2.76
CA GLN A 172 6.03 10.73 -2.48
C GLN A 172 6.20 11.96 -1.61
N SER A 173 5.35 12.98 -1.78
CA SER A 173 5.33 14.16 -0.94
C SER A 173 5.00 13.82 0.51
N LEU A 174 3.96 13.02 0.75
CA LEU A 174 3.60 12.54 2.09
C LEU A 174 4.70 11.65 2.70
N ALA A 175 5.28 10.75 1.91
CA ALA A 175 6.30 9.82 2.40
C ALA A 175 7.67 10.48 2.67
N ARG A 176 7.97 11.60 2.01
CA ARG A 176 9.27 12.29 2.09
C ARG A 176 9.19 13.69 2.70
N HIS A 177 7.99 14.11 3.11
CA HIS A 177 7.71 15.44 3.65
C HIS A 177 8.22 16.57 2.74
N ARG A 178 7.89 16.47 1.45
CA ARG A 178 8.32 17.44 0.42
C ARG A 178 7.16 18.31 -0.03
N VAL A 179 7.38 19.60 -0.18
CA VAL A 179 6.35 20.53 -0.64
C VAL A 179 5.89 20.13 -2.04
N LEU A 180 4.59 20.21 -2.28
CA LEU A 180 3.96 19.84 -3.54
C LEU A 180 3.54 21.11 -4.28
N ALA A 181 3.96 21.24 -5.55
CA ALA A 181 3.47 22.27 -6.45
C ALA A 181 2.24 21.72 -7.20
N LEU A 182 1.08 22.32 -6.94
CA LEU A 182 -0.19 21.93 -7.54
C LEU A 182 -0.62 22.93 -8.60
N ARG A 183 -1.05 22.41 -9.76
CA ARG A 183 -1.93 23.12 -10.68
C ARG A 183 -3.34 22.62 -10.42
N TYR A 184 -4.17 23.47 -9.82
CA TYR A 184 -5.47 23.12 -9.29
C TYR A 184 -6.58 23.94 -9.93
N ARG A 185 -7.66 23.28 -10.33
CA ARG A 185 -8.86 23.93 -10.85
C ARG A 185 -9.84 24.20 -9.72
N ASP A 186 -10.16 25.47 -9.49
CA ASP A 186 -11.18 25.88 -8.50
C ASP A 186 -12.62 25.61 -8.98
N SER A 187 -13.62 25.90 -8.14
CA SER A 187 -15.05 25.75 -8.52
C SER A 187 -15.44 26.60 -9.72
N GLY A 188 -14.81 27.76 -9.88
CA GLY A 188 -15.03 28.67 -11.00
C GLY A 188 -14.36 28.21 -12.30
N GLY A 189 -13.66 27.07 -12.28
CA GLY A 189 -12.95 26.52 -13.43
C GLY A 189 -11.61 27.20 -13.72
N THR A 190 -11.17 28.13 -12.87
CA THR A 190 -9.90 28.83 -13.03
C THR A 190 -8.75 27.96 -12.53
N ALA A 191 -7.75 27.75 -13.38
CA ALA A 191 -6.54 27.02 -13.00
C ALA A 191 -5.64 27.94 -12.18
N THR A 192 -5.20 27.45 -11.03
CA THR A 192 -4.36 28.19 -10.10
C THR A 192 -3.19 27.35 -9.63
N SER A 193 -2.03 28.00 -9.43
CA SER A 193 -0.85 27.34 -8.87
C SER A 193 -0.81 27.52 -7.36
N ARG A 194 -0.46 26.44 -6.64
CA ARG A 194 -0.39 26.41 -5.17
C ARG A 194 0.85 25.63 -4.75
N HIS A 195 1.59 26.15 -3.76
CA HIS A 195 2.58 25.36 -3.03
C HIS A 195 1.92 24.91 -1.72
N VAL A 196 1.89 23.60 -1.52
CA VAL A 196 1.18 23.00 -0.39
C VAL A 196 2.08 22.02 0.35
N GLU A 197 1.86 21.93 1.66
CA GLU A 197 2.51 20.97 2.56
C GLU A 197 1.48 19.91 2.94
N PRO A 198 1.53 18.71 2.34
CA PRO A 198 0.55 17.66 2.61
C PRO A 198 0.51 17.24 4.07
N VAL A 199 -0.70 17.21 4.61
CA VAL A 199 -0.97 16.71 5.96
C VAL A 199 -1.48 15.28 5.85
N LEU A 200 -2.58 15.05 5.13
CA LEU A 200 -3.15 13.71 4.98
C LEU A 200 -4.03 13.58 3.72
N LEU A 201 -4.36 12.34 3.36
CA LEU A 201 -5.35 11.99 2.35
C LEU A 201 -6.63 11.51 3.02
N ALA A 202 -7.78 11.98 2.53
CA ALA A 202 -9.08 11.54 3.02
C ALA A 202 -9.95 11.07 1.86
N HIS A 203 -10.54 9.90 2.00
CA HIS A 203 -11.63 9.44 1.14
C HIS A 203 -12.96 9.62 1.88
N THR A 204 -13.76 10.59 1.46
CA THR A 204 -15.07 10.92 2.05
C THR A 204 -16.01 11.46 0.98
N GLY A 205 -17.32 11.29 1.16
CA GLY A 205 -18.31 11.84 0.23
C GLY A 205 -18.10 11.42 -1.24
N GLN A 206 -17.64 10.18 -1.47
CA GLN A 206 -17.33 9.60 -2.79
C GLN A 206 -16.15 10.25 -3.54
N ALA A 207 -15.31 11.06 -2.87
CA ALA A 207 -14.16 11.70 -3.49
C ALA A 207 -12.90 11.61 -2.61
N TRP A 208 -11.74 11.67 -3.26
CA TRP A 208 -10.45 11.79 -2.60
C TRP A 208 -10.06 13.25 -2.41
N TYR A 209 -9.62 13.58 -1.19
CA TYR A 209 -9.13 14.89 -0.80
C TYR A 209 -7.69 14.78 -0.32
N LEU A 210 -6.85 15.69 -0.80
CA LEU A 210 -5.57 16.02 -0.21
C LEU A 210 -5.78 17.20 0.74
N ILE A 211 -5.56 16.98 2.03
CA ILE A 211 -5.56 18.04 3.02
C ILE A 211 -4.13 18.51 3.21
N ALA A 212 -3.92 19.81 3.03
CA ALA A 212 -2.59 20.38 3.03
C ALA A 212 -2.59 21.82 3.54
N TRP A 213 -1.50 22.23 4.18
CA TRP A 213 -1.24 23.63 4.47
C TRP A 213 -0.86 24.35 3.18
N CYS A 214 -1.67 25.32 2.76
CA CYS A 214 -1.44 26.10 1.55
C CYS A 214 -0.58 27.31 1.87
N ARG A 215 0.68 27.34 1.39
CA ARG A 215 1.61 28.45 1.64
C ARG A 215 1.13 29.78 1.07
N THR A 216 0.46 29.74 -0.08
CA THR A 216 -0.08 30.94 -0.73
C THR A 216 -1.22 31.59 0.06
N ARG A 217 -1.92 30.81 0.90
CA ARG A 217 -3.10 31.26 1.64
C ARG A 217 -2.92 31.17 3.15
N GLU A 218 -1.73 30.78 3.60
CA GLU A 218 -1.34 30.64 5.01
C GLU A 218 -2.37 29.92 5.87
N GLY A 219 -2.85 28.76 5.38
CA GLY A 219 -3.87 28.01 6.09
C GLY A 219 -4.13 26.61 5.53
N VAL A 220 -4.76 25.76 6.34
CA VAL A 220 -5.16 24.40 5.97
C VAL A 220 -6.30 24.43 4.96
N ARG A 221 -6.17 23.64 3.90
CA ARG A 221 -7.15 23.53 2.82
C ARG A 221 -7.30 22.11 2.32
N TRP A 222 -8.50 21.83 1.84
CA TRP A 222 -8.92 20.55 1.30
C TRP A 222 -8.95 20.65 -0.22
N PHE A 223 -8.10 19.88 -0.90
CA PHE A 223 -7.98 19.86 -2.36
C PHE A 223 -8.56 18.55 -2.88
N ARG A 224 -9.60 18.60 -3.72
CA ARG A 224 -10.10 17.39 -4.36
C ARG A 224 -9.08 16.86 -5.38
N LEU A 225 -8.69 15.59 -5.28
CA LEU A 225 -7.68 15.01 -6.17
C LEU A 225 -8.13 14.91 -7.64
N ASP A 226 -9.44 14.86 -7.89
CA ASP A 226 -10.01 14.87 -9.24
C ASP A 226 -9.95 16.25 -9.92
N ARG A 227 -9.73 17.33 -9.13
CA ARG A 227 -9.53 18.71 -9.61
C ARG A 227 -8.06 19.10 -9.75
N VAL A 228 -7.14 18.20 -9.42
CA VAL A 228 -5.69 18.42 -9.59
C VAL A 228 -5.30 18.11 -11.04
N GLU A 229 -5.01 19.15 -11.81
CA GLU A 229 -4.56 19.01 -13.20
C GLU A 229 -3.14 18.46 -13.27
N ARG A 230 -2.28 18.87 -12.32
CA ARG A 230 -0.89 18.46 -12.23
C ARG A 230 -0.37 18.61 -10.80
N ALA A 231 0.46 17.67 -10.36
CA ALA A 231 1.21 17.76 -9.12
C ALA A 231 2.68 17.45 -9.39
N ASP A 232 3.57 18.33 -8.95
CA ASP A 232 5.01 18.15 -9.06
C ASP A 232 5.65 18.18 -7.67
N LEU A 233 6.55 17.23 -7.41
CA LEU A 233 7.31 17.17 -6.18
C LEU A 233 8.43 18.21 -6.21
N THR A 234 8.51 19.07 -5.20
CA THR A 234 9.58 20.08 -5.13
C THR A 234 10.81 19.56 -4.37
N ALA A 235 11.87 20.36 -4.38
CA ALA A 235 13.08 20.11 -3.60
C ALA A 235 12.91 20.45 -2.10
N GLU A 236 11.91 21.25 -1.76
CA GLU A 236 11.72 21.80 -0.41
C GLU A 236 11.14 20.76 0.54
N VAL A 237 11.71 20.67 1.73
CA VAL A 237 11.22 19.82 2.82
C VAL A 237 10.40 20.69 3.77
N TYR A 238 9.35 20.13 4.36
CA TYR A 238 8.57 20.78 5.42
C TYR A 238 8.55 19.92 6.68
N GLU A 239 8.35 20.56 7.83
CA GLU A 239 8.08 19.82 9.06
C GLU A 239 6.63 19.34 9.06
N PRO A 240 6.40 18.02 9.21
CA PRO A 240 5.06 17.47 9.03
C PRO A 240 4.14 17.93 10.15
N ARG A 241 3.06 18.59 9.76
CA ARG A 241 2.03 18.96 10.73
C ARG A 241 1.32 17.73 11.29
N PRO A 242 0.90 17.78 12.57
CA PRO A 242 0.06 16.76 13.18
C PRO A 242 -1.22 16.55 12.36
N ALA A 243 -1.75 15.34 12.35
CA ALA A 243 -2.97 15.02 11.60
C ALA A 243 -4.20 15.76 12.18
N GLU A 244 -4.13 16.14 13.46
CA GLU A 244 -5.11 16.93 14.19
C GLU A 244 -5.25 18.35 13.64
N GLU A 245 -4.18 18.91 13.04
CA GLU A 245 -4.22 20.21 12.38
C GLU A 245 -4.94 20.18 11.02
N ALA A 246 -5.29 19.01 10.48
CA ALA A 246 -5.99 18.86 9.20
C ALA A 246 -7.42 19.44 9.18
N GLY A 247 -7.93 19.89 10.33
CA GLY A 247 -9.33 20.22 10.57
C GLY A 247 -10.09 19.01 11.11
N GLU A 248 -11.32 19.24 11.57
CA GLU A 248 -12.13 18.16 12.15
C GLU A 248 -12.55 17.17 11.03
N PRO A 249 -12.15 15.88 11.12
CA PRO A 249 -12.62 14.87 10.18
C PRO A 249 -14.15 14.77 10.23
N PRO A 250 -14.82 14.36 9.13
CA PRO A 250 -16.18 13.86 9.21
C PRO A 250 -16.27 12.82 10.33
N ALA A 251 -17.36 12.80 11.10
CA ALA A 251 -17.49 11.93 12.28
C ALA A 251 -17.19 10.44 11.99
N SER A 252 -17.37 10.02 10.73
CA SER A 252 -17.15 8.68 10.20
C SER A 252 -15.75 8.39 9.64
N ALA A 253 -14.89 9.40 9.45
CA ALA A 253 -13.53 9.21 8.94
C ALA A 253 -12.62 8.63 10.04
N ARG A 254 -11.88 7.57 9.68
CA ARG A 254 -10.90 6.93 10.56
C ARG A 254 -9.60 6.67 9.80
N PRO A 255 -8.43 6.70 10.47
CA PRO A 255 -7.18 6.30 9.83
C PRO A 255 -7.24 4.83 9.39
N VAL A 256 -6.62 4.53 8.24
CA VAL A 256 -6.62 3.18 7.66
C VAL A 256 -5.98 2.16 8.61
N ARG A 257 -4.94 2.57 9.33
CA ARG A 257 -4.42 1.89 10.53
C ARG A 257 -3.92 2.90 11.55
N HIS A 258 -4.06 2.55 12.82
CA HIS A 258 -3.35 3.22 13.90
C HIS A 258 -1.87 2.77 13.90
N PRO A 259 -0.91 3.66 14.21
CA PRO A 259 0.43 3.23 14.54
C PRO A 259 0.36 2.23 15.70
N ALA A 260 1.09 1.11 15.59
CA ALA A 260 1.21 0.18 16.71
C ALA A 260 1.82 0.93 17.90
N SER A 261 1.14 0.85 19.06
CA SER A 261 1.64 1.36 20.33
C SER A 261 2.87 0.59 20.79
#